data_AF-A0AAD8GUB2-F1
#
_entry.id   AF-A0AAD8GUB2-F1
#
_cell.length_a   1.000
_cell.length_b   1.000
_cell.length_c   1.000
_cell.angle_alpha   90.00
_cell.angle_beta   90.00
_cell.angle_gamma   90.00
#
_symmetry.space_group_name_H-M   'P 1'
#
loop_
_entity.id
_entity.type
_entity.pdbx_description
1 polymer ?
#
loop_
_entity_poly.entity_id
_entity_poly.type
_entity_poly.pdbx_seq_one_letter_code
_entity_poly.pdbx_strand_id
1 'polypeptide(L)'
;MGREIIRQQSPKDPGKRSRLWHYKDSLEVLKDETGTGAIEGLTLDMNITDAYQLLGSLKFLNLSHCHCIVKTPDFTQLYALEQLILEDCASLVEIDESIQMAKGLIYLNLKDCKLLTKLPKNFGMLKILETLIISGCSNLRMLPAEIKKMESLKVFHADELDFGNLSYSTQENESWRKFIWNWISKPETDHISDMNAEPLT
;
A
#
# COMPACT_ATOMS: atom_id res chain seq x y z
N MET A 1 -26.87 -10.49 21.64
CA MET A 1 -27.67 -9.30 21.27
C MET A 1 -26.97 -8.43 20.23
N GLY A 2 -25.75 -7.94 20.46
CA GLY A 2 -25.06 -7.04 19.52
C GLY A 2 -24.85 -7.59 18.09
N ARG A 3 -24.44 -8.86 17.92
CA ARG A 3 -24.16 -9.43 16.59
C ARG A 3 -25.38 -9.52 15.68
N GLU A 4 -26.55 -9.85 16.24
CA GLU A 4 -27.79 -9.95 15.47
C GLU A 4 -28.27 -8.55 15.04
N ILE A 5 -28.09 -7.53 15.88
CA ILE A 5 -28.37 -6.14 15.51
C ILE A 5 -27.58 -5.73 14.26
N ILE A 6 -26.29 -6.09 14.19
CA ILE A 6 -25.46 -5.80 13.02
C ILE A 6 -25.93 -6.58 11.78
N ARG A 7 -26.32 -7.85 11.94
CA ARG A 7 -26.86 -8.65 10.83
C ARG A 7 -28.16 -8.05 10.26
N GLN A 8 -29.00 -7.47 11.12
CA GLN A 8 -30.26 -6.83 10.71
C GLN A 8 -30.07 -5.48 10.02
N GLN A 9 -28.90 -4.83 10.12
CA GLN A 9 -28.61 -3.61 9.33
C GLN A 9 -28.72 -3.88 7.83
N SER A 10 -28.22 -5.04 7.40
CA SER A 10 -28.31 -5.48 6.01
C SER A 10 -28.33 -7.01 5.93
N PRO A 11 -29.52 -7.64 6.01
CA PRO A 11 -29.63 -9.09 6.13
C PRO A 11 -29.09 -9.87 4.93
N LYS A 12 -29.19 -9.29 3.74
CA LYS A 12 -28.84 -9.93 2.45
C LYS A 12 -27.52 -9.47 1.85
N ASP A 13 -26.98 -8.36 2.35
CA ASP A 13 -25.81 -7.72 1.76
C ASP A 13 -24.83 -7.38 2.89
N PRO A 14 -23.95 -8.32 3.25
CA PRO A 14 -22.97 -8.12 4.30
C PRO A 14 -22.05 -6.92 4.05
N GLY A 15 -21.80 -6.56 2.78
CA GLY A 15 -20.97 -5.42 2.37
C GLY A 15 -21.41 -4.07 2.94
N LYS A 16 -22.70 -3.93 3.31
CA LYS A 16 -23.31 -2.72 3.86
C LYS A 16 -23.43 -2.69 5.39
N ARG A 17 -22.96 -3.71 6.09
CA ARG A 17 -23.02 -3.76 7.56
C ARG A 17 -21.86 -2.98 8.16
N SER A 18 -22.06 -2.43 9.36
CA SER A 18 -20.98 -1.74 10.06
C SER A 18 -19.89 -2.69 10.55
N ARG A 19 -20.22 -3.97 10.81
CA ARG A 19 -19.24 -4.98 11.21
C ARG A 19 -19.54 -6.36 10.66
N LEU A 20 -18.50 -7.13 10.32
CA LEU A 20 -18.60 -8.53 9.93
C LEU A 20 -18.02 -9.42 11.02
N TRP A 21 -18.90 -10.00 11.84
CA TRP A 21 -18.54 -10.84 12.99
C TRP A 21 -18.50 -12.33 12.68
N HIS A 22 -18.88 -12.73 11.46
CA HIS A 22 -18.79 -14.09 10.98
C HIS A 22 -17.84 -14.14 9.80
N TYR A 23 -16.85 -15.03 9.89
CA TYR A 23 -15.81 -15.15 8.88
C TYR A 23 -16.37 -15.45 7.47
N LYS A 24 -17.53 -16.12 7.37
CA LYS A 24 -18.18 -16.39 6.07
C LYS A 24 -18.61 -15.10 5.39
N ASP A 25 -19.22 -14.18 6.14
CA ASP A 25 -19.62 -12.88 5.61
C ASP A 25 -18.38 -12.06 5.26
N SER A 26 -17.34 -12.11 6.09
CA SER A 26 -16.04 -11.48 5.78
C SER A 26 -15.42 -12.03 4.50
N LEU A 27 -15.46 -13.35 4.32
CA LEU A 27 -14.90 -14.05 3.17
C LEU A 27 -15.67 -13.72 1.88
N GLU A 28 -17.01 -13.73 1.94
CA GLU A 28 -17.89 -13.33 0.83
C GLU A 28 -17.59 -11.89 0.40
N VAL A 29 -17.57 -10.97 1.37
CA VAL A 29 -17.31 -9.55 1.10
C VAL A 29 -15.93 -9.30 0.52
N LEU A 30 -14.92 -10.01 1.00
CA LEU A 30 -13.54 -9.88 0.50
C LEU A 30 -13.32 -10.59 -0.83
N LYS A 31 -13.94 -11.75 -1.08
CA LYS A 31 -13.82 -12.47 -2.35
C LYS A 31 -14.55 -11.79 -3.50
N ASP A 32 -15.74 -11.29 -3.22
CA ASP A 32 -16.62 -10.72 -4.26
C ASP A 32 -16.43 -9.20 -4.37
N GLU A 33 -15.47 -8.63 -3.63
CA GLU A 33 -15.17 -7.20 -3.59
C GLU A 33 -16.42 -6.32 -3.31
N THR A 34 -17.36 -6.84 -2.51
CA THR A 34 -18.64 -6.17 -2.21
C THR A 34 -18.59 -5.23 -1.00
N GLY A 35 -17.41 -5.10 -0.39
CA GLY A 35 -17.19 -4.25 0.78
C GLY A 35 -17.43 -2.79 0.47
N THR A 36 -18.11 -2.09 1.38
CA THR A 36 -18.34 -0.64 1.28
C THR A 36 -17.65 0.09 2.43
N GLY A 37 -17.55 1.42 2.33
CA GLY A 37 -17.08 2.26 3.43
C GLY A 37 -17.93 2.20 4.70
N ALA A 38 -19.05 1.46 4.69
CA ALA A 38 -19.82 1.17 5.88
C ALA A 38 -19.11 0.20 6.83
N ILE A 39 -18.25 -0.70 6.34
CA ILE A 39 -17.59 -1.71 7.19
C ILE A 39 -16.50 -1.03 8.02
N GLU A 40 -16.77 -0.89 9.32
CA GLU A 40 -15.86 -0.34 10.32
C GLU A 40 -15.06 -1.42 11.06
N GLY A 41 -15.46 -2.69 10.96
CA GLY A 41 -14.78 -3.78 11.65
C GLY A 41 -15.04 -5.16 11.04
N LEU A 42 -13.98 -5.92 10.85
CA LEU A 42 -13.99 -7.24 10.22
C LEU A 42 -13.34 -8.27 11.13
N THR A 43 -13.99 -9.40 11.40
CA THR A 43 -13.35 -10.57 12.00
C THR A 43 -12.86 -11.52 10.93
N LEU A 44 -11.63 -12.02 11.10
CA LEU A 44 -10.99 -13.01 10.22
C LEU A 44 -10.72 -14.32 10.97
N ASP A 45 -11.53 -14.65 11.98
CA ASP A 45 -11.46 -15.92 12.73
C ASP A 45 -11.83 -17.09 11.81
N MET A 46 -10.84 -17.54 11.05
CA MET A 46 -10.93 -18.58 10.01
C MET A 46 -10.04 -19.76 10.37
N ASN A 47 -10.41 -20.95 9.89
CA ASN A 47 -9.46 -22.04 9.86
C ASN A 47 -8.31 -21.70 8.90
N ILE A 48 -7.17 -22.36 9.08
CA ILE A 48 -5.95 -22.05 8.33
C ILE A 48 -6.10 -22.24 6.80
N THR A 49 -6.93 -23.20 6.37
CA THR A 49 -7.17 -23.50 4.96
C THR A 49 -7.96 -22.39 4.27
N ASP A 50 -9.03 -21.92 4.89
CA ASP A 50 -9.87 -20.83 4.38
C ASP A 50 -9.09 -19.52 4.38
N ALA A 51 -8.28 -19.27 5.42
CA ALA A 51 -7.39 -18.12 5.47
C ALA A 51 -6.37 -18.14 4.31
N TYR A 52 -5.72 -19.27 4.02
CA TYR A 52 -4.78 -19.38 2.91
C TYR A 52 -5.44 -19.21 1.54
N GLN A 53 -6.65 -19.75 1.35
CA GLN A 53 -7.38 -19.51 0.11
C GLN A 53 -7.75 -18.04 -0.06
N LEU A 54 -8.22 -17.37 1.00
CA LEU A 54 -8.59 -15.96 0.95
C LEU A 54 -7.40 -15.05 0.70
N LEU A 55 -6.33 -15.20 1.50
CA LEU A 55 -5.11 -14.40 1.37
C LEU A 55 -4.45 -14.64 0.01
N GLY A 56 -4.50 -15.88 -0.48
CA GLY A 56 -3.99 -16.25 -1.79
C GLY A 56 -4.74 -15.63 -2.98
N SER A 57 -6.00 -15.22 -2.80
CA SER A 57 -6.78 -14.54 -3.83
C SER A 57 -6.84 -13.02 -3.67
N LEU A 58 -6.34 -12.48 -2.55
CA LEU A 58 -6.46 -11.06 -2.24
C LEU A 58 -5.58 -10.22 -3.17
N LYS A 59 -6.21 -9.40 -4.02
CA LYS A 59 -5.53 -8.52 -4.98
C LYS A 59 -5.31 -7.11 -4.46
N PHE A 60 -6.22 -6.63 -3.62
CA PHE A 60 -6.21 -5.27 -3.10
C PHE A 60 -6.28 -5.30 -1.57
N LEU A 61 -5.33 -4.64 -0.92
CA LEU A 61 -5.31 -4.48 0.53
C LEU A 61 -5.13 -3.00 0.87
N ASN A 62 -6.19 -2.39 1.40
CA ASN A 62 -6.13 -1.03 1.91
C ASN A 62 -6.18 -1.03 3.43
N LEU A 63 -5.11 -0.52 4.02
CA LEU A 63 -4.88 -0.31 5.45
C LEU A 63 -4.61 1.17 5.75
N SER A 64 -5.00 2.09 4.86
CA SER A 64 -4.85 3.53 5.07
C SER A 64 -5.46 3.98 6.41
N HIS A 65 -4.82 4.94 7.07
CA HIS A 65 -5.24 5.52 8.36
C HIS A 65 -5.33 4.49 9.50
N CYS A 66 -4.70 3.32 9.35
CA CYS A 66 -4.61 2.35 10.44
C CYS A 66 -3.53 2.75 11.45
N HIS A 67 -3.85 3.73 12.30
CA HIS A 67 -2.91 4.29 13.27
C HIS A 67 -2.45 3.34 14.39
N CYS A 68 -2.94 2.09 14.43
CA CYS A 68 -2.49 1.06 15.37
C CYS A 68 -1.46 0.09 14.78
N ILE A 69 -1.26 0.09 13.45
CA ILE A 69 -0.34 -0.84 12.81
C ILE A 69 1.08 -0.34 13.02
N VAL A 70 1.86 -1.08 13.82
CA VAL A 70 3.29 -0.80 14.04
C VAL A 70 4.17 -1.48 12.99
N LYS A 71 3.72 -2.65 12.52
CA LYS A 71 4.38 -3.44 11.50
C LYS A 71 3.32 -4.02 10.55
N THR A 72 3.60 -4.03 9.24
CA THR A 72 2.68 -4.65 8.25
C THR A 72 2.48 -6.14 8.53
N PRO A 73 1.39 -6.75 8.03
CA PRO A 73 1.20 -8.20 8.12
C PRO A 73 2.29 -8.98 7.37
N ASP A 74 2.33 -10.29 7.62
CA ASP A 74 3.08 -11.27 6.84
C ASP A 74 2.46 -11.40 5.42
N PHE A 75 3.30 -11.30 4.39
CA PHE A 75 2.92 -11.36 2.97
C PHE A 75 3.18 -12.72 2.31
N THR A 76 3.63 -13.74 3.03
CA THR A 76 3.97 -15.07 2.47
C THR A 76 2.78 -15.72 1.75
N GLN A 77 1.55 -15.42 2.16
CA GLN A 77 0.33 -15.94 1.56
C GLN A 77 -0.35 -14.96 0.60
N LEU A 78 0.15 -13.73 0.48
CA LEU A 78 -0.43 -12.65 -0.33
C LEU A 78 0.20 -12.62 -1.74
N TYR A 79 0.32 -13.79 -2.39
CA TYR A 79 1.02 -13.92 -3.66
C TYR A 79 0.28 -13.31 -4.86
N ALA A 80 -1.04 -13.15 -4.76
CA ALA A 80 -1.87 -12.47 -5.77
C ALA A 80 -2.06 -10.97 -5.50
N LEU A 81 -1.43 -10.41 -4.46
CA LEU A 81 -1.59 -9.01 -4.10
C LEU A 81 -1.00 -8.10 -5.18
N GLU A 82 -1.85 -7.25 -5.75
CA GLU A 82 -1.54 -6.30 -6.83
C GLU A 82 -1.43 -4.86 -6.31
N GLN A 83 -2.20 -4.51 -5.27
CA GLN A 83 -2.21 -3.16 -4.70
C GLN A 83 -2.20 -3.19 -3.18
N LEU A 84 -1.30 -2.42 -2.58
CA LEU A 84 -1.21 -2.22 -1.14
C LEU A 84 -1.23 -0.72 -0.80
N ILE A 85 -2.19 -0.30 0.01
CA ILE A 85 -2.34 1.08 0.45
C ILE A 85 -2.19 1.13 1.98
N LEU A 86 -1.23 1.91 2.45
CA LEU A 86 -0.86 2.11 3.85
C LEU A 86 -0.77 3.61 4.18
N GLU A 87 -1.39 4.48 3.37
CA GLU A 87 -1.35 5.93 3.54
C GLU A 87 -1.72 6.35 4.97
N ASP A 88 -0.97 7.28 5.54
CA ASP A 88 -1.20 7.88 6.86
C ASP A 88 -1.32 6.86 8.01
N CYS A 89 -0.56 5.76 7.93
CA CYS A 89 -0.36 4.85 9.06
C CYS A 89 0.65 5.46 10.05
N ALA A 90 0.19 6.41 10.86
CA ALA A 90 1.03 7.19 11.79
C ALA A 90 1.92 6.38 12.75
N SER A 91 1.53 5.15 13.10
CA SER A 91 2.32 4.26 13.98
C SER A 91 3.22 3.26 13.24
N LEU A 92 3.18 3.22 11.91
CA LEU A 92 3.92 2.22 11.12
C LEU A 92 5.41 2.51 11.18
N VAL A 93 6.19 1.57 11.73
CA VAL A 93 7.65 1.68 11.90
C VAL A 93 8.41 0.79 10.91
N GLU A 94 7.85 -0.38 10.60
CA GLU A 94 8.50 -1.42 9.80
C GLU A 94 7.52 -2.07 8.82
N ILE A 95 8.00 -2.36 7.61
CA ILE A 95 7.35 -3.28 6.66
C ILE A 95 7.98 -4.66 6.86
N ASP A 96 7.14 -5.69 6.89
CA ASP A 96 7.59 -7.06 7.03
C ASP A 96 8.49 -7.49 5.86
N GLU A 97 9.58 -8.18 6.20
CA GLU A 97 10.60 -8.67 5.26
C GLU A 97 10.09 -9.80 4.36
N SER A 98 8.80 -10.15 4.39
CA SER A 98 8.16 -11.05 3.43
C SER A 98 7.52 -10.33 2.24
N ILE A 99 7.51 -8.99 2.18
CA ILE A 99 6.83 -8.24 1.09
C ILE A 99 7.29 -8.64 -0.31
N GLN A 100 8.53 -9.11 -0.50
CA GLN A 100 9.03 -9.65 -1.76
C GLN A 100 8.27 -10.89 -2.26
N MET A 101 7.48 -11.54 -1.41
CA MET A 101 6.62 -12.66 -1.79
C MET A 101 5.37 -12.21 -2.54
N ALA A 102 4.95 -10.94 -2.37
CA ALA A 102 3.90 -10.30 -3.16
C ALA A 102 4.42 -9.96 -4.57
N LYS A 103 4.79 -10.99 -5.34
CA LYS A 103 5.37 -10.85 -6.69
C LYS A 103 4.43 -10.19 -7.69
N GLY A 104 3.13 -10.20 -7.40
CA GLY A 104 2.07 -9.53 -8.15
C GLY A 104 1.94 -8.03 -7.90
N LEU A 105 2.69 -7.45 -6.95
CA LEU A 105 2.45 -6.09 -6.49
C LEU A 105 2.87 -5.06 -7.55
N ILE A 106 1.89 -4.28 -8.01
CA ILE A 106 1.99 -3.23 -9.04
C ILE A 106 1.96 -1.84 -8.39
N TYR A 107 1.20 -1.68 -7.30
CA TYR A 107 1.00 -0.40 -6.64
C TYR A 107 1.26 -0.49 -5.13
N LEU A 108 2.09 0.40 -4.61
CA LEU A 108 2.37 0.53 -3.18
C LEU A 108 2.34 2.00 -2.75
N ASN A 109 1.42 2.34 -1.86
CA ASN A 109 1.31 3.66 -1.25
C ASN A 109 1.60 3.61 0.25
N LEU A 110 2.69 4.27 0.66
CA LEU A 110 3.15 4.44 2.04
C LEU A 110 3.15 5.92 2.46
N LYS A 111 2.45 6.78 1.71
CA LYS A 111 2.42 8.22 1.95
C LYS A 111 2.11 8.55 3.41
N ASP A 112 2.76 9.57 3.95
CA ASP A 112 2.56 10.06 5.32
C ASP A 112 2.79 9.03 6.44
N CYS A 113 3.50 7.91 6.17
CA CYS A 113 3.98 6.99 7.20
C CYS A 113 5.20 7.57 7.92
N LYS A 114 4.98 8.61 8.73
CA LYS A 114 6.04 9.45 9.33
C LYS A 114 7.02 8.69 10.22
N LEU A 115 6.60 7.59 10.85
CA LEU A 115 7.46 6.76 11.71
C LEU A 115 8.20 5.65 10.94
N LEU A 116 7.93 5.45 9.66
CA LEU A 116 8.57 4.41 8.87
C LEU A 116 10.07 4.71 8.77
N THR A 117 10.90 3.79 9.26
CA THR A 117 12.35 4.05 9.40
C THR A 117 13.19 3.48 8.27
N LYS A 118 12.72 2.41 7.63
CA LYS A 118 13.44 1.66 6.59
C LYS A 118 12.46 0.92 5.68
N LEU A 119 12.88 0.66 4.46
CA LEU A 119 12.25 -0.36 3.60
C LEU A 119 13.00 -1.70 3.77
N PRO A 120 12.32 -2.85 3.57
CA PRO A 120 12.91 -4.19 3.59
C PRO A 120 14.13 -4.33 2.69
N LYS A 121 15.08 -5.20 3.04
CA LYS A 121 16.33 -5.34 2.25
C LYS A 121 16.04 -5.84 0.82
N ASN A 122 15.08 -6.72 0.70
CA ASN A 122 14.72 -7.35 -0.58
C ASN A 122 13.65 -6.57 -1.37
N PHE A 123 13.42 -5.28 -1.05
CA PHE A 123 12.37 -4.47 -1.68
C PHE A 123 12.50 -4.40 -3.21
N GLY A 124 13.74 -4.37 -3.72
CA GLY A 124 14.01 -4.39 -5.15
C GLY A 124 13.67 -5.69 -5.89
N MET A 125 13.20 -6.72 -5.19
CA MET A 125 12.68 -7.95 -5.80
C MET A 125 11.25 -7.77 -6.35
N LEU A 126 10.58 -6.65 -6.02
CA LEU A 126 9.29 -6.27 -6.59
C LEU A 126 9.46 -5.75 -8.04
N LYS A 127 9.82 -6.66 -8.95
CA LYS A 127 10.23 -6.34 -10.33
C LYS A 127 9.14 -5.67 -11.17
N ILE A 128 7.88 -5.95 -10.87
CA ILE A 128 6.72 -5.45 -11.61
C ILE A 128 6.03 -4.26 -10.94
N LEU A 129 6.55 -3.77 -9.81
CA LEU A 129 5.97 -2.61 -9.14
C LEU A 129 6.11 -1.41 -10.07
N GLU A 130 4.98 -0.80 -10.44
CA GLU A 130 4.91 0.34 -11.34
C GLU A 130 4.82 1.66 -10.58
N THR A 131 4.15 1.65 -9.41
CA THR A 131 3.97 2.86 -8.59
C THR A 131 4.43 2.62 -7.16
N LEU A 132 5.30 3.50 -6.68
CA LEU A 132 5.75 3.56 -5.30
C LEU A 132 5.63 4.99 -4.77
N ILE A 133 4.80 5.16 -3.74
CA ILE A 133 4.61 6.45 -3.06
C ILE A 133 5.15 6.32 -1.64
N ILE A 134 6.16 7.12 -1.31
CA ILE A 134 6.76 7.23 0.02
C ILE A 134 6.85 8.69 0.48
N SER A 135 6.12 9.60 -0.17
CA SER A 135 6.11 11.02 0.19
C SER A 135 5.65 11.24 1.63
N GLY A 136 6.24 12.21 2.33
CA GLY A 136 5.92 12.52 3.72
C GLY A 136 6.41 11.50 4.76
N CYS A 137 7.15 10.46 4.35
CA CYS A 137 7.82 9.52 5.27
C CYS A 137 9.06 10.15 5.90
N SER A 138 8.89 11.13 6.79
CA SER A 138 9.99 11.94 7.34
C SER A 138 11.09 11.13 8.03
N ASN A 139 10.80 9.99 8.66
CA ASN A 139 11.83 9.16 9.29
C ASN A 139 12.54 8.18 8.33
N LEU A 140 12.10 8.09 7.07
CA LEU A 140 12.68 7.22 6.07
C LEU A 140 13.92 7.89 5.46
N ARG A 141 15.05 7.75 6.16
CA ARG A 141 16.30 8.44 5.79
C ARG A 141 17.10 7.77 4.68
N MET A 142 16.82 6.49 4.40
CA MET A 142 17.57 5.68 3.45
C MET A 142 16.65 4.72 2.68
N LEU A 143 16.98 4.52 1.40
CA LEU A 143 16.38 3.49 0.56
C LEU A 143 17.38 2.33 0.36
N PRO A 144 16.89 1.08 0.27
CA PRO A 144 17.74 -0.08 -0.01
C PRO A 144 18.36 0.05 -1.41
N ALA A 145 19.63 -0.36 -1.56
CA ALA A 145 20.35 -0.28 -2.83
C ALA A 145 19.67 -1.08 -3.95
N GLU A 146 18.92 -2.11 -3.55
CA GLU A 146 18.11 -2.99 -4.38
C GLU A 146 17.02 -2.25 -5.14
N ILE A 147 16.58 -1.05 -4.71
CA ILE A 147 15.53 -0.28 -5.40
C ILE A 147 15.87 -0.02 -6.88
N LYS A 148 17.17 0.02 -7.22
CA LYS A 148 17.67 0.13 -8.61
C LYS A 148 17.37 -1.08 -9.48
N LYS A 149 17.01 -2.21 -8.89
CA LYS A 149 16.66 -3.47 -9.57
C LYS A 149 15.18 -3.52 -9.99
N MET A 150 14.39 -2.50 -9.65
CA MET A 150 12.99 -2.41 -10.01
C MET A 150 12.87 -2.00 -11.49
N GLU A 151 12.58 -2.98 -12.34
CA GLU A 151 12.61 -2.85 -13.80
C GLU A 151 11.37 -2.13 -14.35
N SER A 152 10.22 -2.27 -13.67
CA SER A 152 8.92 -1.79 -14.17
C SER A 152 8.43 -0.51 -13.50
N LEU A 153 9.20 0.06 -12.57
CA LEU A 153 8.78 1.28 -11.86
C LEU A 153 8.60 2.39 -12.90
N LYS A 154 7.43 3.05 -12.87
CA LYS A 154 7.08 4.20 -13.72
C LYS A 154 6.83 5.47 -12.91
N VAL A 155 6.24 5.33 -11.71
CA VAL A 155 5.88 6.43 -10.82
C VAL A 155 6.56 6.24 -9.47
N PHE A 156 7.31 7.25 -9.04
CA PHE A 156 8.02 7.23 -7.76
C PHE A 156 7.91 8.61 -7.11
N HIS A 157 7.11 8.70 -6.04
CA HIS A 157 6.93 9.92 -5.27
C HIS A 157 7.64 9.79 -3.92
N ALA A 158 8.59 10.69 -3.68
CA ALA A 158 9.49 10.66 -2.53
C ALA A 158 9.74 12.07 -1.98
N ASP A 159 8.74 12.95 -2.16
CA ASP A 159 8.76 14.32 -1.70
C ASP A 159 8.67 14.36 -0.17
N GLU A 160 9.18 15.42 0.46
CA GLU A 160 9.08 15.62 1.91
C GLU A 160 9.73 14.53 2.77
N LEU A 161 10.71 13.80 2.22
CA LEU A 161 11.62 12.97 3.02
C LEU A 161 12.61 13.87 3.78
N ASP A 162 12.69 13.71 5.10
CA ASP A 162 13.71 14.41 5.91
C ASP A 162 15.04 13.66 5.80
N PHE A 163 15.80 14.04 4.77
CA PHE A 163 17.12 13.47 4.55
C PHE A 163 18.17 13.95 5.55
N GLY A 164 17.81 14.77 6.54
CA GLY A 164 18.73 15.35 7.51
C GLY A 164 19.78 16.26 6.86
N ASN A 165 20.25 17.27 7.60
CA ASN A 165 21.51 17.94 7.28
C ASN A 165 22.66 16.93 7.48
N LEU A 166 22.98 16.11 6.47
CA LEU A 166 24.08 15.14 6.55
C LEU A 166 25.42 15.80 6.17
N SER A 167 26.07 16.42 7.16
CA SER A 167 27.52 16.29 7.29
C SER A 167 27.81 14.86 7.78
N TYR A 168 28.72 14.15 7.11
CA TYR A 168 29.20 12.77 7.37
C TYR A 168 28.51 11.62 6.60
N SER A 169 28.93 11.52 5.33
CA SER A 169 29.40 10.33 4.59
C SER A 169 28.83 8.94 4.91
N THR A 170 28.11 8.38 3.93
CA THR A 170 28.42 7.06 3.34
C THR A 170 28.26 7.17 1.82
N GLN A 171 29.19 6.59 1.07
CA GLN A 171 29.27 6.66 -0.40
C GLN A 171 28.02 6.09 -1.11
N GLU A 172 27.20 5.32 -0.40
CA GLU A 172 25.89 4.82 -0.88
C GLU A 172 24.84 5.93 -1.02
N ASN A 173 24.92 6.99 -0.20
CA ASN A 173 23.92 8.05 -0.14
C ASN A 173 23.88 8.86 -1.45
N GLU A 174 25.03 9.17 -2.03
CA GLU A 174 25.11 9.85 -3.33
C GLU A 174 24.50 9.02 -4.46
N SER A 175 24.64 7.69 -4.38
CA SER A 175 24.25 6.77 -5.46
C SER A 175 22.73 6.66 -5.61
N TRP A 176 21.96 6.73 -4.52
CA TRP A 176 20.51 6.78 -4.59
C TRP A 176 19.98 8.20 -4.73
N ARG A 177 20.62 9.24 -4.16
CA ARG A 177 20.22 10.64 -4.41
C ARG A 177 20.24 10.96 -5.91
N LYS A 178 21.29 10.53 -6.62
CA LYS A 178 21.37 10.64 -8.09
C LYS A 178 20.29 9.82 -8.79
N PHE A 179 19.98 8.63 -8.28
CA PHE A 179 18.92 7.78 -8.81
C PHE A 179 17.54 8.46 -8.67
N ILE A 180 17.21 8.98 -7.48
CA ILE A 180 15.98 9.74 -7.23
C ILE A 180 15.93 11.02 -8.05
N TRP A 181 17.04 11.76 -8.13
CA TRP A 181 17.08 13.00 -8.91
C TRP A 181 16.75 12.76 -10.38
N ASN A 182 17.23 11.66 -10.98
CA ASN A 182 16.88 11.27 -12.35
C ASN A 182 15.39 10.94 -12.53
N TRP A 183 14.72 10.54 -11.46
CA TRP A 183 13.30 10.23 -11.41
C TRP A 183 12.43 11.48 -11.22
N ILE A 184 12.79 12.34 -10.26
CA ILE A 184 12.14 13.63 -10.01
C ILE A 184 12.28 14.56 -11.24
N SER A 185 13.41 14.47 -11.96
CA SER A 185 13.68 15.33 -13.12
C SER A 185 12.90 14.96 -14.40
N LYS A 186 12.07 13.91 -14.39
CA LYS A 186 11.17 13.61 -15.52
C LYS A 186 9.84 14.32 -15.30
N PRO A 187 9.53 15.42 -16.02
CA PRO A 187 8.23 16.06 -15.90
C PRO A 187 7.13 15.15 -16.46
N GLU A 188 5.98 15.18 -15.80
CA GLU A 188 4.71 14.64 -16.29
C GLU A 188 4.42 15.21 -17.68
N THR A 189 4.26 14.35 -18.68
CA THR A 189 3.58 14.76 -19.91
C THR A 189 2.10 14.74 -19.62
N ASP A 190 1.57 15.88 -19.19
CA ASP A 190 0.13 16.14 -19.14
C ASP A 190 -0.45 16.02 -20.56
N HIS A 191 -1.19 14.94 -20.79
CA HIS A 191 -2.18 14.90 -21.86
C HIS A 191 -3.49 15.49 -21.34
N ILE A 192 -3.54 16.81 -21.22
CA ILE A 192 -4.79 17.55 -21.34
C ILE A 192 -4.74 18.18 -22.73
N SER A 193 -5.32 17.47 -23.71
CA SER A 193 -5.66 18.10 -24.97
C SER A 193 -6.93 18.92 -24.75
N ASP A 194 -6.78 20.23 -24.95
CA ASP A 194 -7.85 21.22 -24.96
C ASP A 194 -9.05 20.73 -25.78
N MET A 195 -10.13 20.38 -25.09
CA MET A 195 -11.47 20.59 -25.64
C MET A 195 -11.93 21.99 -25.22
N ASN A 196 -12.36 22.76 -26.21
CA ASN A 196 -13.16 24.01 -26.16
C ASN A 196 -12.36 25.30 -26.37
N ALA A 197 -12.41 25.84 -27.60
CA ALA A 197 -13.07 27.12 -27.89
C ALA A 197 -12.96 27.50 -29.39
N GLU A 198 -14.02 27.24 -30.15
CA GLU A 198 -14.56 28.21 -31.12
C GLU A 198 -16.07 28.31 -30.81
N PRO A 199 -16.65 29.52 -30.68
CA PRO A 199 -17.10 30.22 -31.88
C PRO A 199 -17.08 31.76 -31.83
N LEU A 200 -17.43 32.36 -32.98
CA LEU A 200 -17.71 33.78 -33.30
C LEU A 200 -16.44 34.60 -33.60
N THR A 201 -16.22 35.15 -34.80
CA THR A 201 -17.12 35.71 -35.84
C THR A 201 -16.53 35.52 -37.24
#